data_AF-R9RWQ3-F1
#
_entry.id   AF-R9RWQ3-F1
#
_cell.length_a   1.000
_cell.length_b   1.000
_cell.length_c   1.000
_cell.angle_alpha   90.00
_cell.angle_beta   90.00
_cell.angle_gamma   90.00
#
_symmetry.space_group_name_H-M   'P 1'
#
loop_
_entity.id
_entity.type
_entity.pdbx_description
1 polymer ?
#
loop_
_entity_poly.entity_id
_entity_poly.type
_entity_poly.pdbx_seq_one_letter_code
_entity_poly.pdbx_strand_id
1 'polypeptide(L)'
;KTFPAVPYTVQDFHPSCEILDWNNRFQVQHCELVGLKDLDQSSEYVRKQLIAVLDHLITLGVAGFRVDAAKHMAASDLAYIFGNMRDLNIEHGFPRNARPFIYQEVIDHGHETVSRDEYTSLGAVTEFRFSEEIGKAFRGNNALKW
;
A
#
# COMPACT_ATOMS: atom_id res chain seq x y z
N LYS A 1 -19.19 -10.22 3.60
CA LYS A 1 -17.86 -9.96 4.16
C LYS A 1 -17.51 -11.12 5.10
N THR A 2 -17.17 -12.27 4.52
CA THR A 2 -16.92 -13.51 5.28
C THR A 2 -15.88 -14.32 4.53
N PHE A 3 -14.71 -14.50 5.14
CA PHE A 3 -13.56 -15.19 4.56
C PHE A 3 -13.03 -16.19 5.59
N PRO A 4 -13.62 -17.40 5.69
CA PRO A 4 -13.45 -18.29 6.83
C PRO A 4 -12.05 -18.91 6.96
N ALA A 5 -11.23 -18.87 5.92
CA ALA A 5 -9.88 -19.43 5.96
C ALA A 5 -8.91 -18.58 6.80
N VAL A 6 -9.20 -17.28 7.01
CA VAL A 6 -8.31 -16.39 7.78
C VAL A 6 -8.50 -16.51 9.29
N PRO A 7 -9.70 -16.41 9.91
CA PRO A 7 -11.05 -16.05 9.43
C PRO A 7 -11.39 -14.55 9.55
N TYR A 8 -11.81 -13.89 8.47
CA TYR A 8 -12.39 -12.55 8.54
C TYR A 8 -13.91 -12.56 8.54
N THR A 9 -14.52 -11.72 9.37
CA THR A 9 -15.96 -11.47 9.45
C THR A 9 -16.27 -10.01 9.11
N VAL A 10 -17.55 -9.62 9.14
CA VAL A 10 -17.97 -8.25 8.79
C VAL A 10 -17.34 -7.17 9.67
N GLN A 11 -16.92 -7.52 10.88
CA GLN A 11 -16.27 -6.62 11.84
C GLN A 11 -14.84 -6.24 11.43
N ASP A 12 -14.22 -6.98 10.52
CA ASP A 12 -12.84 -6.76 10.06
C ASP A 12 -12.75 -5.84 8.84
N PHE A 13 -13.89 -5.31 8.39
CA PHE A 13 -14.00 -4.46 7.21
C PHE A 13 -14.67 -3.15 7.58
N HIS A 14 -14.32 -2.08 6.87
CA HIS A 14 -15.06 -0.83 6.97
C HIS A 14 -16.54 -1.02 6.58
N PRO A 15 -17.46 -0.15 7.02
CA PRO A 15 -18.84 -0.16 6.55
C PRO A 15 -18.91 -0.14 5.01
N SER A 16 -19.89 -0.84 4.42
CA SER A 16 -19.99 -0.90 2.96
C SER A 16 -20.37 0.45 2.37
N CYS A 17 -19.50 0.98 1.51
CA CYS A 17 -19.72 2.15 0.67
C CYS A 17 -18.88 2.02 -0.61
N GLU A 18 -19.18 2.81 -1.63
CA GLU A 18 -18.42 2.86 -2.89
C GLU A 18 -17.62 4.17 -2.99
N ILE A 19 -16.50 4.14 -3.71
CA ILE A 19 -15.73 5.34 -4.04
C ILE A 19 -16.42 6.04 -5.21
N LEU A 20 -17.16 7.11 -4.91
CA LEU A 20 -17.87 7.93 -5.90
C LEU A 20 -17.17 9.28 -6.12
N ASP A 21 -16.47 9.78 -5.09
CA ASP A 21 -15.73 11.02 -5.11
C ASP A 21 -14.25 10.79 -4.76
N TRP A 22 -13.40 10.84 -5.78
CA TRP A 22 -11.95 10.69 -5.65
C TRP A 22 -11.27 11.87 -4.95
N ASN A 23 -11.98 12.98 -4.76
CA ASN A 23 -11.49 14.10 -3.95
C ASN A 23 -11.85 13.93 -2.47
N ASN A 24 -12.70 12.96 -2.13
CA ASN A 24 -13.06 12.66 -0.74
C ASN A 24 -12.10 11.60 -0.17
N ARG A 25 -11.14 12.05 0.65
CA ARG A 25 -10.17 11.18 1.33
C ARG A 25 -10.82 10.00 2.05
N PHE A 26 -11.92 10.25 2.76
CA PHE A 26 -12.61 9.20 3.50
C PHE A 26 -13.08 8.09 2.55
N GLN A 27 -13.72 8.46 1.44
CA GLN A 27 -14.13 7.46 0.45
C GLN A 27 -12.93 6.73 -0.13
N VAL A 28 -11.87 7.46 -0.52
CA VAL A 28 -10.67 6.85 -1.10
C VAL A 28 -10.04 5.79 -0.18
N GLN A 29 -10.05 6.00 1.14
CA GLN A 29 -9.34 5.15 2.11
C GLN A 29 -10.23 4.21 2.94
N HIS A 30 -11.56 4.33 2.88
CA HIS A 30 -12.48 3.54 3.74
C HIS A 30 -13.71 2.99 2.99
N CYS A 31 -13.80 3.18 1.66
CA CYS A 31 -14.86 2.61 0.84
C CYS A 31 -14.32 1.55 -0.12
N GLU A 32 -15.22 0.69 -0.59
CA GLU A 32 -14.92 -0.45 -1.45
C GLU A 32 -14.44 0.01 -2.82
N LEU A 33 -13.16 -0.21 -3.12
CA LEU A 33 -12.59 0.00 -4.46
C LEU A 33 -13.21 -1.01 -5.43
N VAL A 34 -14.05 -0.54 -6.35
CA VAL A 34 -14.75 -1.36 -7.35
C VAL A 34 -15.49 -2.58 -6.77
N GLY A 35 -16.06 -2.42 -5.57
CA GLY A 35 -16.82 -3.47 -4.87
C GLY A 35 -15.96 -4.49 -4.08
N LEU A 36 -14.64 -4.32 -4.08
CA LEU A 36 -13.72 -5.11 -3.24
C LEU A 36 -13.95 -4.79 -1.77
N LYS A 37 -14.03 -5.84 -0.94
CA LYS A 37 -14.35 -5.67 0.48
C LYS A 37 -13.17 -5.06 1.21
N ASP A 38 -13.37 -3.83 1.66
CA ASP A 38 -12.32 -2.97 2.23
C ASP A 38 -12.01 -3.33 3.68
N LEU A 39 -10.82 -3.89 3.92
CA LEU A 39 -10.38 -4.29 5.26
C LEU A 39 -10.13 -3.05 6.13
N ASP A 40 -10.48 -3.14 7.41
CA ASP A 40 -10.19 -2.09 8.38
C ASP A 40 -8.79 -2.31 8.98
N GLN A 41 -7.77 -1.65 8.41
CA GLN A 41 -6.39 -1.77 8.91
C GLN A 41 -6.14 -0.99 10.21
N SER A 42 -7.13 -0.29 10.78
CA SER A 42 -7.05 0.26 12.13
C SER A 42 -7.31 -0.81 13.21
N SER A 43 -8.02 -1.89 12.85
CA SER A 43 -8.30 -3.03 13.72
C SER A 43 -7.02 -3.79 14.09
N GLU A 44 -6.82 -4.02 15.40
CA GLU A 44 -5.71 -4.81 15.92
C GLU A 44 -5.69 -6.23 15.33
N TYR A 45 -6.86 -6.85 15.18
CA TYR A 45 -6.97 -8.18 14.61
C TYR A 45 -6.52 -8.21 13.14
N VAL A 46 -6.99 -7.26 12.34
CA VAL A 46 -6.62 -7.15 10.92
C VAL A 46 -5.12 -6.92 10.77
N ARG A 47 -4.55 -5.96 11.53
CA ARG A 47 -3.10 -5.71 11.55
C ARG A 47 -2.31 -6.96 11.89
N LYS A 48 -2.73 -7.73 12.90
CA LYS A 48 -2.06 -8.97 13.31
C LYS A 48 -2.05 -10.01 12.19
N GLN A 49 -3.18 -10.19 11.48
CA GLN A 49 -3.26 -11.12 10.35
C GLN A 49 -2.36 -10.69 9.18
N LEU A 50 -2.36 -9.39 8.85
CA LEU A 50 -1.51 -8.85 7.79
C LEU A 50 -0.02 -8.98 8.12
N ILE A 51 0.39 -8.63 9.34
CA ILE A 51 1.78 -8.80 9.79
C ILE A 51 2.16 -10.28 9.76
N ALA A 52 1.28 -11.19 10.20
CA ALA A 52 1.59 -12.63 10.22
C ALA A 52 1.89 -13.18 8.82
N VAL A 53 1.13 -12.80 7.79
CA VAL A 53 1.40 -13.27 6.42
C VAL A 53 2.67 -12.64 5.85
N LEU A 54 2.92 -11.34 6.10
CA LEU A 54 4.15 -10.66 5.66
C LEU A 54 5.39 -11.28 6.33
N ASP A 55 5.34 -11.51 7.64
CA ASP A 55 6.40 -12.17 8.39
C ASP A 55 6.65 -13.58 7.89
N HIS A 56 5.59 -14.34 7.57
CA HIS A 56 5.73 -15.66 7.00
C HIS A 56 6.46 -15.62 5.66
N LEU A 57 6.12 -14.69 4.77
CA LEU A 57 6.81 -14.53 3.49
C LEU A 57 8.29 -14.16 3.69
N ILE A 58 8.59 -13.30 4.67
CA ILE A 58 9.99 -12.97 5.04
C ILE A 58 10.75 -14.21 5.52
N THR A 59 10.09 -15.10 6.28
CA THR A 59 10.72 -16.37 6.69
C THR A 59 11.11 -17.26 5.51
N LEU A 60 10.35 -17.17 4.42
CA LEU A 60 10.58 -17.91 3.17
C LEU A 60 11.61 -17.25 2.25
N GLY A 61 12.17 -16.10 2.64
CA GLY A 61 13.30 -15.47 1.98
C GLY A 61 12.96 -14.34 1.00
N VAL A 62 11.74 -13.78 1.01
CA VAL A 62 11.46 -12.57 0.21
C VAL A 62 12.27 -11.37 0.72
N ALA A 63 12.68 -10.48 -0.19
CA ALA A 63 13.46 -9.29 0.15
C ALA A 63 12.60 -8.06 0.49
N GLY A 64 11.30 -8.09 0.19
CA GLY A 64 10.45 -6.92 0.22
C GLY A 64 9.08 -7.12 -0.41
N PHE A 65 8.29 -6.05 -0.47
CA PHE A 65 6.90 -6.07 -0.90
C PHE A 65 6.56 -4.90 -1.82
N ARG A 66 5.80 -5.22 -2.87
CA ARG A 66 4.98 -4.28 -3.62
C ARG A 66 3.65 -4.14 -2.90
N VAL A 67 3.36 -2.96 -2.38
CA VAL A 67 2.10 -2.69 -1.69
C VAL A 67 1.08 -2.25 -2.72
N ASP A 68 0.13 -3.14 -3.00
CA ASP A 68 -1.01 -2.88 -3.87
C ASP A 68 -1.93 -1.81 -3.28
N ALA A 69 -2.49 -0.95 -4.13
CA ALA A 69 -3.51 0.01 -3.75
C ALA A 69 -3.17 0.84 -2.50
N ALA A 70 -1.90 1.23 -2.30
CA ALA A 70 -1.45 1.91 -1.08
C ALA A 70 -2.18 3.24 -0.83
N LYS A 71 -2.59 3.94 -1.89
CA LYS A 71 -3.43 5.15 -1.82
C LYS A 71 -4.75 4.92 -1.07
N HIS A 72 -5.29 3.70 -1.14
CA HIS A 72 -6.56 3.30 -0.53
C HIS A 72 -6.41 2.86 0.93
N MET A 73 -5.21 2.96 1.51
CA MET A 73 -4.97 2.67 2.92
C MET A 73 -4.42 3.93 3.59
N ALA A 74 -4.80 4.18 4.85
CA ALA A 74 -4.24 5.28 5.60
C ALA A 74 -2.74 5.06 5.85
N ALA A 75 -1.92 6.08 5.59
CA ALA A 75 -0.47 6.00 5.76
C ALA A 75 -0.05 5.63 7.19
N SER A 76 -0.83 6.04 8.20
CA SER A 76 -0.59 5.67 9.61
C SER A 76 -0.75 4.17 9.88
N ASP A 77 -1.71 3.51 9.24
CA ASP A 77 -1.93 2.08 9.41
C ASP A 77 -0.83 1.27 8.71
N LEU A 78 -0.41 1.71 7.52
CA LEU A 78 0.74 1.15 6.82
C LEU A 78 2.03 1.33 7.62
N ALA A 79 2.25 2.52 8.21
CA ALA A 79 3.41 2.77 9.07
C ALA A 79 3.47 1.80 10.24
N TYR A 80 2.31 1.54 10.87
CA TYR A 80 2.22 0.55 11.95
C TYR A 80 2.57 -0.85 11.46
N ILE A 81 1.97 -1.30 10.35
CA ILE A 81 2.21 -2.65 9.80
C ILE A 81 3.70 -2.80 9.45
N PHE A 82 4.27 -1.87 8.68
CA PHE A 82 5.66 -1.96 8.24
C PHE A 82 6.66 -1.84 9.38
N GLY A 83 6.34 -1.05 10.42
CA GLY A 83 7.16 -0.93 11.62
C GLY A 83 7.20 -2.21 12.46
N ASN A 84 6.17 -3.06 12.37
CA ASN A 84 6.03 -4.28 13.17
C ASN A 84 6.33 -5.57 12.40
N MET A 85 6.69 -5.52 11.11
CA MET A 85 7.22 -6.70 10.41
C MET A 85 8.56 -7.12 11.00
N ARG A 86 8.94 -8.39 10.85
CA ARG A 86 10.30 -8.86 11.17
C ARG A 86 11.36 -8.33 10.21
N ASP A 87 12.61 -8.44 10.64
CA ASP A 87 13.78 -8.26 9.78
C ASP A 87 13.93 -9.42 8.79
N LEU A 88 14.65 -9.18 7.70
CA LEU A 88 14.95 -10.16 6.66
C LEU A 88 15.78 -11.33 7.21
N ASN A 89 15.51 -12.53 6.70
CA ASN A 89 16.10 -13.76 7.21
C ASN A 89 17.58 -13.90 6.78
N ILE A 90 18.49 -13.89 7.76
CA ILE A 90 19.93 -14.02 7.55
C ILE A 90 20.35 -15.35 6.89
N GLU A 91 19.54 -16.41 7.02
CA GLU A 91 19.80 -17.70 6.39
C GLU A 91 19.69 -17.62 4.85
N HIS A 92 18.99 -16.60 4.33
CA HIS A 92 18.92 -16.30 2.90
C HIS A 92 19.97 -15.27 2.44
N GLY A 93 20.99 -14.97 3.27
CA GLY A 93 22.12 -14.12 2.90
C GLY A 93 21.91 -12.61 3.13
N PHE A 94 20.81 -12.22 3.78
CA PHE A 94 20.60 -10.83 4.17
C PHE A 94 21.47 -10.44 5.39
N PRO A 95 21.90 -9.17 5.49
CA PRO A 95 22.63 -8.71 6.67
C PRO A 95 21.72 -8.67 7.90
N ARG A 96 22.32 -8.74 9.09
CA ARG A 96 21.60 -8.61 10.36
C ARG A 96 20.87 -7.27 10.42
N ASN A 97 19.63 -7.27 10.92
CA ASN A 97 18.76 -6.11 11.03
C ASN A 97 18.34 -5.47 9.69
N ALA A 98 18.49 -6.18 8.57
CA ALA A 98 18.00 -5.70 7.28
C ALA A 98 16.46 -5.64 7.29
N ARG A 99 15.89 -4.48 6.98
CA ARG A 99 14.43 -4.32 6.84
C ARG A 99 13.97 -4.72 5.44
N PRO A 100 12.74 -5.26 5.28
CA PRO A 100 12.17 -5.52 3.96
C PRO A 100 12.10 -4.25 3.12
N PHE A 101 12.42 -4.35 1.84
CA PHE A 101 12.23 -3.24 0.90
C PHE A 101 10.74 -3.05 0.62
N ILE A 102 10.24 -1.82 0.77
CA ILE A 102 8.84 -1.48 0.54
C ILE A 102 8.75 -0.51 -0.64
N TYR A 103 7.90 -0.84 -1.61
CA TYR A 103 7.48 0.11 -2.63
C TYR A 103 5.96 0.08 -2.83
N GLN A 104 5.37 1.26 -2.91
CA GLN A 104 3.94 1.46 -2.70
C GLN A 104 3.28 1.98 -3.97
N GLU A 105 2.16 1.37 -4.37
CA GLU A 105 1.34 1.88 -5.44
C GLU A 105 0.50 3.07 -4.96
N VAL A 106 0.96 4.27 -5.26
CA VAL A 106 0.19 5.51 -5.09
C VAL A 106 0.11 6.19 -6.44
N ILE A 107 -1.04 6.04 -7.12
CA ILE A 107 -1.32 6.81 -8.33
C ILE A 107 -1.60 8.24 -7.89
N ASP A 108 -0.67 9.15 -8.16
CA ASP A 108 -0.78 10.58 -7.87
C ASP A 108 -0.19 11.37 -9.04
N HIS A 109 -1.06 12.01 -9.82
CA HIS A 109 -0.68 12.94 -10.89
C HIS A 109 -0.47 14.38 -10.39
N GLY A 110 -0.38 14.55 -9.05
CA GLY A 110 -0.07 15.74 -8.26
C GLY A 110 -1.15 16.80 -8.20
N HIS A 111 -2.40 16.36 -8.21
CA HIS A 111 -3.59 17.16 -7.94
C HIS A 111 -4.64 16.33 -7.18
N GLU A 112 -4.24 15.18 -6.63
CA GLU A 112 -5.14 14.29 -5.90
C GLU A 112 -5.20 14.66 -4.41
N THR A 113 -6.33 14.35 -3.76
CA THR A 113 -6.51 14.61 -2.32
C THR A 113 -5.56 13.81 -1.44
N VAL A 114 -5.19 12.59 -1.87
CA VAL A 114 -4.21 11.73 -1.22
C VAL A 114 -2.93 11.82 -2.02
N SER A 115 -1.89 12.40 -1.44
CA SER A 115 -0.62 12.61 -2.12
C SER A 115 0.35 11.47 -1.86
N ARG A 116 1.18 11.16 -2.85
CA ARG A 116 2.32 10.25 -2.71
C ARG A 116 3.28 10.61 -1.59
N ASP A 117 3.43 11.90 -1.29
CA ASP A 117 4.40 12.41 -0.31
C ASP A 117 4.03 11.99 1.12
N GLU A 118 2.78 11.59 1.35
CA GLU A 118 2.32 11.00 2.62
C GLU A 118 2.96 9.62 2.89
N TYR A 119 3.42 8.93 1.84
CA TYR A 119 3.90 7.54 1.88
C TYR A 119 5.42 7.43 1.72
N THR A 120 6.12 8.50 1.31
CA THR A 120 7.56 8.47 1.01
C THR A 120 8.44 8.21 2.24
N SER A 121 7.94 8.51 3.44
CA SER A 121 8.63 8.19 4.70
C SER A 121 8.56 6.71 5.06
N LEU A 122 7.63 5.96 4.45
CA LEU A 122 7.37 4.54 4.73
C LEU A 122 8.16 3.60 3.80
N GLY A 123 8.64 4.12 2.67
CA GLY A 123 9.32 3.35 1.64
C GLY A 123 9.30 4.07 0.29
N ALA A 124 9.70 3.37 -0.76
CA ALA A 124 9.58 3.89 -2.10
C ALA A 124 8.11 4.00 -2.52
N VAL A 125 7.83 4.86 -3.50
CA VAL A 125 6.50 5.05 -4.08
C VAL A 125 6.61 4.96 -5.60
N THR A 126 5.65 4.32 -6.25
CA THR A 126 5.57 4.27 -7.72
C THR A 126 5.35 5.67 -8.29
N GLU A 127 6.35 6.17 -9.02
CA GLU A 127 6.30 7.50 -9.62
C GLU A 127 5.54 7.48 -10.96
N PHE A 128 4.21 7.63 -10.90
CA PHE A 128 3.36 7.62 -12.09
C PHE A 128 3.57 8.83 -13.00
N ARG A 129 3.97 9.99 -12.46
CA ARG A 129 4.23 11.19 -13.27
C ARG A 129 5.43 10.98 -14.19
N PHE A 130 6.41 10.19 -13.78
CA PHE A 130 7.58 9.89 -14.61
C PHE A 130 7.16 9.23 -15.93
N SER A 131 6.33 8.17 -15.86
CA SER A 131 5.82 7.48 -17.05
C SER A 131 4.94 8.39 -17.91
N GLU A 132 4.11 9.23 -17.28
CA GLU A 132 3.27 10.20 -17.97
C GLU A 132 4.10 11.23 -18.74
N GLU A 133 5.07 11.87 -18.08
CA GLU A 133 5.88 12.94 -18.65
C GLU A 133 6.83 12.43 -19.73
N ILE A 134 7.45 11.26 -19.53
CA ILE A 134 8.23 10.60 -20.59
C ILE A 134 7.33 10.27 -21.77
N GLY A 135 6.13 9.72 -21.52
CA GLY A 135 5.16 9.42 -22.57
C GLY A 135 4.76 10.65 -23.39
N LYS A 136 4.51 11.78 -22.74
CA LYS A 136 4.22 13.06 -23.39
C LYS A 136 5.42 13.54 -24.22
N ALA A 137 6.62 13.48 -23.65
CA ALA A 137 7.82 13.98 -24.29
C ALA A 137 8.14 13.23 -25.59
N PHE A 138 8.13 11.90 -25.56
CA PHE A 138 8.40 11.07 -26.75
C PHE A 138 7.28 11.09 -27.79
N ARG A 139 6.08 11.55 -27.44
CA ARG A 139 4.97 11.77 -28.40
C ARG A 139 4.92 13.20 -28.95
N GLY A 140 5.88 14.05 -28.61
CA GLY A 140 5.93 15.45 -29.05
C GLY A 140 4.96 16.39 -28.34
N ASN A 141 4.34 15.93 -27.24
CA ASN A 141 3.38 16.72 -26.44
C ASN A 141 4.06 17.47 -25.28
N ASN A 142 5.35 17.22 -25.03
CA ASN A 142 6.17 17.97 -24.09
C ASN A 142 7.61 18.05 -24.62
N ALA A 143 8.34 19.09 -24.26
CA ALA A 143 9.77 19.12 -24.50
C ALA A 143 10.48 18.27 -23.44
N LEU A 144 11.45 17.46 -23.84
CA LEU A 144 12.42 16.88 -22.90
C LEU A 144 13.25 18.04 -22.33
N LYS A 145 12.79 18.60 -21.21
CA LYS A 145 13.52 19.64 -20.48
C LYS A 145 14.09 19.00 -19.22
N TRP A 146 15.41 19.17 -19.07
CA TRP A 146 16.19 18.78 -17.90
C TRP A 146 15.86 19.67 -16.69
#